data_AF-W5QDX3-F1
#
_entry.id   AF-W5QDX3-F1
#
_cell.length_a   1.000
_cell.length_b   1.000
_cell.length_c   1.000
_cell.angle_alpha   90.00
_cell.angle_beta   90.00
_cell.angle_gamma   90.00
#
_symmetry.space_group_name_H-M   'P 1'
#
loop_
_entity.id
_entity.type
_entity.pdbx_description
1 polymer ?
#
loop_
_entity_poly.entity_id
_entity_poly.type
_entity_poly.pdbx_seq_one_letter_code
_entity_poly.pdbx_strand_id
1 'polypeptide(L)'
;LIILWMHLTCVSAQQLNQSPQSMSIQEGEDLSMNCNSSSTLNLLLWYKQDAGEGLILLIKLLKGGELARNGKLTAQFGGTRKDSLLNNSAFEPKDGGTYFCAGS
;
A
#
# COMPACT_ATOMS: atom_id res chain seq x y z
N LEU A 1 -10.78 -48.61 7.15
CA LEU A 1 -9.81 -47.50 7.02
C LEU A 1 -10.51 -46.38 6.26
N ILE A 2 -10.81 -45.24 6.89
CA ILE A 2 -11.45 -44.10 6.22
C ILE A 2 -10.32 -43.14 5.86
N ILE A 3 -10.03 -42.98 4.56
CA ILE A 3 -9.06 -41.99 4.07
C ILE A 3 -9.85 -40.72 3.79
N LEU A 4 -9.67 -39.70 4.64
CA LEU A 4 -10.23 -38.37 4.42
C LEU A 4 -9.40 -37.66 3.37
N TRP A 5 -9.90 -37.57 2.14
CA TRP A 5 -9.29 -36.76 1.07
C TRP A 5 -9.59 -35.30 1.35
N MET A 6 -8.67 -34.63 2.04
CA MET A 6 -8.72 -33.18 2.22
C MET A 6 -8.33 -32.56 0.87
N HIS A 7 -9.32 -32.28 0.03
CA HIS A 7 -9.13 -31.44 -1.14
C HIS A 7 -8.75 -30.04 -0.66
N LEU A 8 -7.45 -29.73 -0.59
CA LEU A 8 -6.98 -28.35 -0.50
C LEU A 8 -7.35 -27.67 -1.81
N THR A 9 -8.54 -27.05 -1.86
CA THR A 9 -8.83 -26.05 -2.87
C THR A 9 -7.89 -24.88 -2.59
N CYS A 10 -6.87 -24.70 -3.44
CA CYS A 10 -6.00 -23.54 -3.38
C CYS A 10 -6.85 -22.29 -3.62
N VAL A 11 -7.15 -21.54 -2.57
CA VAL A 11 -7.73 -20.21 -2.70
C VAL A 11 -6.56 -19.30 -3.06
N SER A 12 -6.52 -18.75 -4.27
CA SER A 12 -5.55 -17.71 -4.59
C SER A 12 -5.89 -16.48 -3.74
N ALA A 13 -5.19 -16.28 -2.63
CA ALA A 13 -5.31 -15.07 -1.85
C ALA A 13 -4.91 -13.87 -2.72
N GLN A 14 -5.68 -12.79 -2.63
CA GLN A 14 -5.34 -11.54 -3.32
C GLN A 14 -3.99 -11.05 -2.80
N GLN A 15 -2.98 -11.07 -3.67
CA GLN A 15 -1.62 -10.67 -3.32
C GLN A 15 -1.39 -9.20 -3.67
N LEU A 16 -0.90 -8.45 -2.69
CA LEU A 16 -0.36 -7.10 -2.84
C LEU A 16 1.16 -7.14 -2.83
N ASN A 17 1.80 -6.40 -3.73
CA ASN A 17 3.24 -6.27 -3.82
C ASN A 17 3.64 -4.79 -3.77
N GLN A 18 4.39 -4.42 -2.73
CA GLN A 18 4.88 -3.07 -2.54
C GLN A 18 6.31 -2.90 -3.05
N SER A 19 6.63 -1.72 -3.56
CA SER A 19 7.99 -1.37 -3.99
C SER A 19 8.27 0.12 -3.84
N PRO A 20 9.47 0.54 -3.43
CA PRO A 20 10.56 -0.30 -2.93
C PRO A 20 10.22 -0.91 -1.55
N GLN A 21 10.93 -1.99 -1.18
CA GLN A 21 10.78 -2.64 0.13
C GLN A 21 11.51 -1.88 1.25
N SER A 22 12.59 -1.18 0.88
CA SER A 22 13.34 -0.28 1.76
C SER A 22 14.02 0.78 0.91
N MET A 23 14.24 1.96 1.48
CA MET A 23 14.91 3.06 0.81
C MET A 23 15.57 3.96 1.85
N SER A 24 16.76 4.44 1.52
CA SER A 24 17.40 5.56 2.21
C SER A 24 17.27 6.78 1.32
N ILE A 25 16.76 7.88 1.86
CA ILE A 25 16.46 9.10 1.11
C ILE A 25 17.10 10.31 1.82
N GLN A 26 17.57 11.30 1.06
CA GLN A 26 18.07 12.53 1.65
C GLN A 26 16.92 13.48 2.03
N GLU A 27 17.14 14.30 3.05
CA GLU A 27 16.17 15.33 3.42
C GLU A 27 15.92 16.28 2.24
N GLY A 28 14.65 16.57 1.97
CA GLY A 28 14.21 17.42 0.88
C GLY A 28 14.00 16.70 -0.46
N GLU A 29 14.39 15.43 -0.60
CA GLU A 29 14.07 14.63 -1.80
C GLU A 29 12.62 14.13 -1.77
N ASP A 30 12.11 13.73 -2.93
CA ASP A 30 10.78 13.16 -3.07
C ASP A 30 10.82 11.63 -2.98
N LEU A 31 9.94 11.04 -2.18
CA LEU A 31 9.75 9.60 -2.08
C LEU A 31 8.54 9.17 -2.90
N SER A 32 8.64 8.04 -3.60
CA SER A 32 7.51 7.38 -4.25
C SER A 32 7.49 5.89 -3.94
N MET A 33 6.32 5.38 -3.56
CA MET A 33 6.08 3.97 -3.24
C MET A 33 4.89 3.47 -4.05
N ASN A 34 5.05 2.33 -4.68
CA ASN A 34 4.01 1.66 -5.47
C ASN A 34 3.46 0.46 -4.69
N CYS A 35 2.18 0.17 -4.89
CA CYS A 35 1.49 -1.01 -4.41
C CYS A 35 0.72 -1.61 -5.58
N ASN A 36 1.09 -2.82 -6.01
CA ASN A 36 0.41 -3.54 -7.09
C ASN A 36 -0.40 -4.70 -6.52
N SER A 37 -1.55 -4.96 -7.10
CA SER A 37 -2.45 -6.07 -6.77
C SER A 37 -2.54 -7.05 -7.92
N SER A 38 -2.53 -8.34 -7.59
CA SER A 38 -2.82 -9.42 -8.54
C SER A 38 -4.24 -9.35 -9.14
N SER A 39 -5.18 -8.68 -8.47
CA SER A 39 -6.57 -8.52 -8.92
C SER A 39 -7.14 -7.13 -8.60
N THR A 40 -8.27 -6.80 -9.21
CA THR A 40 -8.94 -5.50 -8.99
C THR A 40 -9.39 -5.35 -7.55
N LEU A 41 -9.10 -4.20 -6.97
CA LEU A 41 -9.49 -3.80 -5.63
C LEU A 41 -10.76 -2.93 -5.68
N ASN A 42 -11.62 -3.08 -4.69
CA ASN A 42 -12.71 -2.18 -4.34
C ASN A 42 -12.23 -0.98 -3.53
N LEU A 43 -11.16 -1.16 -2.76
CA LEU A 43 -10.59 -0.16 -1.87
C LEU A 43 -9.07 -0.34 -1.77
N LEU A 44 -8.34 0.76 -1.68
CA LEU A 44 -6.93 0.77 -1.29
C LEU A 44 -6.68 1.78 -0.16
N LEU A 45 -5.86 1.36 0.80
CA LEU A 45 -5.51 2.10 2.00
C LEU A 45 -3.99 2.21 2.11
N TRP A 46 -3.50 3.41 2.42
CA TRP A 46 -2.10 3.66 2.77
C TRP A 46 -1.98 3.95 4.26
N TYR A 47 -1.03 3.29 4.92
CA TYR A 47 -0.73 3.42 6.34
C TYR A 47 0.73 3.79 6.56
N LYS A 48 1.00 4.42 7.70
CA LYS A 48 2.34 4.59 8.28
C LYS A 48 2.38 3.90 9.64
N GLN A 49 3.51 3.30 9.96
CA GLN A 49 3.85 2.82 11.30
C GLN A 49 5.21 3.38 11.70
N ASP A 50 5.23 4.08 12.83
CA ASP A 50 6.47 4.46 13.49
C ASP A 50 6.93 3.32 14.42
N ALA A 51 8.23 3.28 14.72
CA ALA A 51 8.80 2.18 15.51
C ALA A 51 8.16 2.13 16.91
N GLY A 52 7.53 1.00 17.25
CA GLY A 52 6.85 0.80 18.53
C GLY A 52 5.40 1.32 18.58
N GLU A 53 4.93 1.95 17.50
CA GLU A 53 3.59 2.54 17.43
C GLU A 53 2.60 1.70 16.61
N GLY A 54 1.32 2.06 16.72
CA GLY A 54 0.24 1.47 15.92
C GLY A 54 0.22 1.96 14.46
N LEU A 55 -0.56 1.27 13.62
CA LEU A 55 -0.82 1.72 12.25
C LEU A 55 -1.67 3.00 12.24
N ILE A 56 -1.21 4.01 11.53
CA ILE A 56 -1.93 5.26 11.29
C ILE A 56 -2.39 5.28 9.83
N LEU A 57 -3.70 5.41 9.61
CA LEU A 57 -4.26 5.56 8.27
C LEU A 57 -3.88 6.93 7.71
N LEU A 58 -3.21 6.93 6.55
CA LEU A 58 -2.81 8.14 5.84
C LEU A 58 -3.83 8.54 4.79
N ILE A 59 -4.17 7.62 3.88
CA ILE A 59 -5.02 7.89 2.72
C ILE A 59 -5.92 6.68 2.42
N LYS A 60 -7.15 6.95 2.00
CA LYS A 60 -8.15 5.98 1.53
C LYS A 60 -8.55 6.31 0.09
N LEU A 61 -8.57 5.31 -0.78
CA LEU A 61 -8.89 5.44 -2.20
C LEU A 61 -9.97 4.42 -2.60
N LEU A 62 -11.07 4.88 -3.21
CA LEU A 62 -12.26 4.09 -3.55
C LEU A 62 -12.51 3.99 -5.05
N LYS A 63 -12.14 5.01 -5.82
CA LYS A 63 -12.45 5.10 -7.25
C LYS A 63 -11.18 4.95 -8.09
N GLY A 64 -11.29 4.23 -9.21
CA GLY A 64 -10.19 4.15 -10.17
C GLY A 64 -9.87 5.54 -10.72
N GLY A 65 -8.58 5.89 -10.78
CA GLY A 65 -8.12 7.21 -11.16
C GLY A 65 -8.23 8.27 -10.06
N GLU A 66 -8.70 7.92 -8.86
CA GLU A 66 -8.78 8.86 -7.73
C GLU A 66 -7.38 9.35 -7.33
N LEU A 67 -7.28 10.66 -7.08
CA LEU A 67 -6.10 11.30 -6.52
C LEU A 67 -6.49 11.94 -5.18
N ALA A 68 -5.90 11.45 -4.09
CA ALA A 68 -6.13 11.95 -2.74
C ALA A 68 -4.86 12.55 -2.16
N ARG A 69 -5.02 13.50 -1.23
CA ARG A 69 -3.91 14.20 -0.57
C ARG A 69 -4.13 14.21 0.94
N ASN A 70 -3.06 13.99 1.70
CA ASN A 70 -3.01 14.22 3.14
C ASN A 70 -1.70 14.95 3.48
N GLY A 71 -1.78 16.27 3.69
CA GLY A 71 -0.60 17.11 3.86
C GLY A 71 0.33 17.07 2.64
N LYS A 72 1.57 16.63 2.86
CA LYS A 72 2.60 16.43 1.83
C LYS A 72 2.41 15.14 1.02
N LEU A 73 1.61 14.20 1.54
CA LEU A 73 1.37 12.93 0.88
C LEU A 73 0.31 13.07 -0.20
N THR A 74 0.56 12.49 -1.37
CA THR A 74 -0.45 12.29 -2.41
C THR A 74 -0.49 10.83 -2.82
N ALA A 75 -1.67 10.25 -2.93
CA ALA A 75 -1.83 8.91 -3.46
C ALA A 75 -2.78 8.87 -4.65
N GLN A 76 -2.42 8.11 -5.67
CA GLN A 76 -3.22 7.87 -6.86
C GLN A 76 -3.68 6.42 -6.88
N PHE A 77 -4.96 6.17 -7.15
CA PHE A 77 -5.48 4.84 -7.47
C PHE A 77 -5.42 4.65 -8.98
N GLY A 78 -4.77 3.60 -9.46
CA GLY A 78 -4.75 3.28 -10.89
C GLY A 78 -6.16 3.12 -11.46
N GLY A 79 -6.34 3.47 -12.73
CA GLY A 79 -7.66 3.43 -13.37
C GLY A 79 -8.33 2.05 -13.35
N THR A 80 -7.51 0.98 -13.38
CA THR A 80 -7.98 -0.41 -13.30
C THR A 80 -8.18 -0.91 -11.87
N ARG A 81 -7.86 -0.07 -10.88
CA ARG A 81 -7.82 -0.40 -9.44
C ARG A 81 -6.97 -1.63 -9.11
N LYS A 82 -5.86 -1.82 -9.84
CA LYS A 82 -4.89 -2.89 -9.57
C LYS A 82 -3.56 -2.37 -9.02
N ASP A 83 -3.44 -1.06 -8.85
CA ASP A 83 -2.21 -0.41 -8.49
C ASP A 83 -2.49 0.92 -7.79
N SER A 84 -1.57 1.35 -6.92
CA SER A 84 -1.60 2.68 -6.34
C SER A 84 -0.19 3.18 -6.09
N LEU A 85 0.01 4.48 -6.35
CA LEU A 85 1.26 5.18 -6.11
C LEU A 85 1.05 6.18 -4.95
N LEU A 86 1.89 6.11 -3.92
CA LEU A 86 1.97 7.08 -2.83
C LEU A 86 3.26 7.88 -2.98
N ASN A 87 3.14 9.20 -3.01
CA ASN A 87 4.25 10.13 -3.07
C ASN A 87 4.31 10.96 -1.78
N ASN A 88 5.52 11.21 -1.29
CA ASN A 88 5.80 12.21 -0.27
C ASN A 88 6.83 13.21 -0.83
N SER A 89 6.44 14.48 -0.95
CA SER A 89 7.35 15.51 -1.45
C SER A 89 8.16 16.15 -0.33
N ALA A 90 9.41 16.51 -0.60
CA ALA A 90 10.31 17.16 0.37
C ALA A 90 10.35 16.42 1.72
N PHE A 91 10.90 15.20 1.67
CA PHE A 91 10.96 14.26 2.76
C PHE A 91 11.75 14.83 3.95
N GLU A 92 11.18 14.73 5.16
CA GLU A 92 11.80 15.18 6.41
C GLU A 92 12.08 14.00 7.35
N PRO A 93 12.98 14.14 8.35
CA PRO A 93 13.26 13.07 9.31
C PRO A 93 12.02 12.49 10.00
N LYS A 94 10.99 13.31 10.25
CA LYS A 94 9.71 12.88 10.86
C LYS A 94 8.83 12.05 9.93
N ASP A 95 9.09 12.10 8.63
CA ASP A 95 8.38 11.29 7.64
C ASP A 95 8.93 9.86 7.58
N GLY A 96 10.09 9.61 8.20
CA GLY A 96 10.64 8.28 8.40
C GLY A 96 9.67 7.34 9.11
N GLY A 97 9.61 6.09 8.68
CA GLY A 97 8.72 5.07 9.22
C GLY A 97 8.50 3.94 8.21
N THR A 98 7.71 2.94 8.59
CA THR A 98 7.31 1.86 7.70
C THR A 98 5.96 2.18 7.07
N TYR A 99 5.86 2.06 5.76
CA TYR A 99 4.63 2.35 5.01
C TYR A 99 4.02 1.06 4.48
N PHE A 100 2.70 0.92 4.67
CA PHE A 100 1.97 -0.26 4.24
C PHE A 100 0.83 0.13 3.30
N CYS A 101 0.60 -0.70 2.28
CA CYS A 101 -0.66 -0.69 1.55
C CYS A 101 -1.51 -1.89 1.96
N ALA A 102 -2.82 -1.68 1.98
CA ALA A 102 -3.80 -2.73 2.15
C ALA A 102 -4.96 -2.50 1.17
N GLY A 103 -5.62 -3.57 0.76
CA GLY A 103 -6.73 -3.47 -0.17
C GLY A 103 -7.57 -4.74 -0.20
N SER A 104 -8.77 -4.58 -0.74
CA SER A 104 -9.83 -5.60 -0.89
C SER A 104 -10.64 -5.32 -2.14
#